data_AF-A0A4R7ZAU7-F1
#
_entry.id   AF-A0A4R7ZAU7-F1
#
_cell.length_a   1.000
_cell.length_b   1.000
_cell.length_c   1.000
_cell.angle_alpha   90.00
_cell.angle_beta   90.00
_cell.angle_gamma   90.00
#
_symmetry.space_group_name_H-M   'P 1'
#
loop_
_entity.id
_entity.type
_entity.pdbx_description
1 polymer ?
#
loop_
_entity_poly.entity_id
_entity_poly.type
_entity_poly.pdbx_seq_one_letter_code
_entity_poly.pdbx_strand_id
1 'polypeptide(L)'
;MHAYHNKPYANNDNGRSGRANEVYLDRDFAKMVLGTWTDLVEKDVVAYGGREYSANQDFLAGEVAMLIQSTSSLSSIIESADFEVGTTFLPRIEGYGIGNSVIGGASLWVMQGHSDQEYAAVVEFFKYLSSTDVTIQWHKDTGYFPATNAAVKTLMDNHWFSDNPNYLTAFLQVLSGVQSPAANGVLLGNFVEIRDIVDTAVEEAFTGVSSADEALNKADQQADSVLQDYTELFDN
;
A
#
# COMPACT_ATOMS: atom_id res chain seq x y z
N MET A 1 -7.64 3.68 -0.40
CA MET A 1 -8.91 3.44 -1.13
C MET A 1 -8.98 4.06 -2.52
N HIS A 2 -8.38 5.22 -2.78
CA HIS A 2 -8.42 5.93 -4.08
C HIS A 2 -8.13 5.05 -5.29
N ALA A 3 -6.92 4.47 -5.38
CA ALA A 3 -6.51 3.65 -6.51
C ALA A 3 -7.45 2.46 -6.77
N TYR A 4 -7.88 1.77 -5.72
CA TYR A 4 -8.77 0.62 -5.83
C TYR A 4 -10.15 1.00 -6.41
N HIS A 5 -10.62 2.22 -6.17
CA HIS A 5 -11.89 2.76 -6.67
C HIS A 5 -11.73 3.64 -7.94
N ASN A 6 -10.57 3.55 -8.59
CA ASN A 6 -10.22 4.35 -9.78
C ASN A 6 -10.44 5.86 -9.55
N LYS A 7 -10.11 6.35 -8.36
CA LYS A 7 -10.15 7.77 -8.00
C LYS A 7 -8.73 8.31 -7.90
N PRO A 8 -8.41 9.46 -8.50
CA PRO A 8 -7.12 10.08 -8.31
C PRO A 8 -6.94 10.48 -6.85
N TYR A 9 -5.71 10.44 -6.37
CA TYR A 9 -5.28 10.89 -5.05
C TYR A 9 -4.73 12.31 -5.11
N ALA A 10 -4.12 12.69 -6.24
CA ALA A 10 -3.55 14.01 -6.47
C ALA A 10 -3.69 14.40 -7.95
N ASN A 11 -3.47 15.68 -8.25
CA ASN A 11 -3.46 16.18 -9.62
C ASN A 11 -2.26 15.65 -10.44
N ASN A 12 -2.19 16.05 -11.72
CA ASN A 12 -1.13 15.67 -12.66
C ASN A 12 -0.91 14.14 -12.77
N ASP A 13 -2.02 13.40 -12.94
CA ASP A 13 -2.01 11.94 -13.02
C ASP A 13 -1.35 11.28 -11.79
N ASN A 14 -1.70 11.77 -10.59
CA ASN A 14 -1.04 11.43 -9.33
C ASN A 14 0.47 11.74 -9.31
N GLY A 15 0.86 12.87 -9.90
CA GLY A 15 2.26 13.29 -10.02
C GLY A 15 3.06 12.61 -11.12
N ARG A 16 2.42 11.83 -12.00
CA ARG A 16 3.10 11.05 -13.06
C ARG A 16 3.26 11.82 -14.37
N SER A 17 2.37 12.77 -14.67
CA SER A 17 2.49 13.63 -15.86
C SER A 17 3.13 14.99 -15.56
N GLY A 18 3.41 15.29 -14.29
CA GLY A 18 4.10 16.49 -13.83
C GLY A 18 4.16 16.53 -12.31
N ARG A 19 4.93 17.46 -11.71
CA ARG A 19 4.94 17.65 -10.25
C ARG A 19 3.53 18.02 -9.78
N ALA A 20 2.98 17.25 -8.86
CA ALA A 20 1.69 17.56 -8.25
C ALA A 20 1.85 18.64 -7.18
N ASN A 21 0.83 19.47 -7.01
CA ASN A 21 0.76 20.51 -5.98
C ASN A 21 -0.57 20.51 -5.21
N GLU A 22 -1.43 19.53 -5.48
CA GLU A 22 -2.76 19.38 -4.90
C GLU A 22 -3.05 17.90 -4.70
N VAL A 23 -3.41 17.50 -3.48
CA VAL A 23 -4.05 16.22 -3.15
C VAL A 23 -5.58 16.36 -3.12
N TYR A 24 -6.28 15.23 -3.11
CA TYR A 24 -7.75 15.18 -3.19
C TYR A 24 -8.36 14.58 -1.93
N LEU A 25 -7.80 14.88 -0.77
CA LEU A 25 -8.27 14.41 0.53
C LEU A 25 -9.54 15.15 0.97
N ASP A 26 -9.71 16.40 0.56
CA ASP A 26 -10.91 17.21 0.86
C ASP A 26 -12.13 16.86 -0.01
N ARG A 27 -11.98 15.96 -0.99
CA ARG A 27 -13.02 15.64 -1.98
C ARG A 27 -14.03 14.63 -1.43
N ASP A 28 -15.25 14.66 -1.98
CA ASP A 28 -16.39 13.84 -1.54
C ASP A 28 -16.06 12.35 -1.38
N PHE A 29 -15.22 11.80 -2.26
CA PHE A 29 -14.84 10.38 -2.17
C PHE A 29 -14.03 10.07 -0.92
N ALA A 30 -13.01 10.87 -0.59
CA ALA A 30 -12.17 10.66 0.58
C ALA A 30 -12.98 10.84 1.87
N LYS A 31 -13.79 11.90 1.93
CA LYS A 31 -14.73 12.16 3.03
C LYS A 31 -15.73 11.03 3.24
N MET A 32 -16.33 10.53 2.17
CA MET A 32 -17.24 9.38 2.23
C MET A 32 -16.54 8.12 2.74
N VAL A 33 -15.30 7.85 2.29
CA VAL A 33 -14.52 6.68 2.78
C VAL A 33 -14.26 6.80 4.27
N LEU A 34 -13.69 7.92 4.74
CA LEU A 34 -13.33 8.06 6.15
C LEU A 34 -14.57 8.13 7.03
N GLY A 35 -15.62 8.85 6.60
CA GLY A 35 -16.90 8.86 7.29
C GLY A 35 -17.50 7.46 7.44
N THR A 36 -17.46 6.64 6.38
CA THR A 36 -17.89 5.23 6.46
C THR A 36 -17.08 4.44 7.46
N TRP A 37 -15.76 4.65 7.53
CA TRP A 37 -14.92 3.96 8.50
C TRP A 37 -15.18 4.41 9.93
N THR A 38 -15.32 5.71 10.17
CA THR A 38 -15.71 6.25 11.48
C THR A 38 -17.06 5.70 11.92
N ASP A 39 -18.06 5.66 11.04
CA ASP A 39 -19.37 5.04 11.31
C ASP A 39 -19.26 3.56 11.71
N LEU A 40 -18.30 2.82 11.16
CA LEU A 40 -18.05 1.42 11.51
C LEU A 40 -17.31 1.28 12.84
N VAL A 41 -16.43 2.23 13.17
CA VAL A 41 -15.77 2.32 14.48
C VAL A 41 -16.81 2.62 15.56
N GLU A 42 -17.70 3.59 15.36
CA GLU A 42 -18.78 3.92 16.30
C GLU A 42 -19.76 2.77 16.55
N LYS A 43 -19.88 1.84 15.60
CA LYS A 43 -20.71 0.64 15.69
C LYS A 43 -19.96 -0.60 16.21
N ASP A 44 -18.73 -0.43 16.67
CA ASP A 44 -17.84 -1.52 17.11
C ASP A 44 -17.62 -2.62 16.04
N VAL A 45 -17.70 -2.26 14.75
CA VAL A 45 -17.45 -3.18 13.62
C VAL A 45 -15.99 -3.15 13.19
N VAL A 46 -15.33 -1.99 13.30
CA VAL A 46 -13.91 -1.81 12.99
C VAL A 46 -13.19 -1.36 14.25
N ALA A 47 -12.07 -2.01 14.55
CA ALA A 47 -11.14 -1.57 15.59
C ALA A 47 -9.89 -0.99 14.94
N TYR A 48 -9.36 0.09 15.53
CA TYR A 48 -8.07 0.65 15.15
C TYR A 48 -6.98 0.13 16.09
N GLY A 49 -6.21 -0.85 15.61
CA GLY A 49 -5.12 -1.47 16.38
C GLY A 49 -3.79 -0.70 16.36
N GLY A 50 -3.76 0.56 15.86
CA GLY A 50 -2.53 1.35 15.74
C GLY A 50 -1.86 1.28 14.36
N ARG A 51 -0.78 2.05 14.20
CA ARG A 51 -0.04 2.16 12.94
C ARG A 51 0.71 0.87 12.58
N GLU A 52 0.96 0.73 11.29
CA GLU A 52 1.76 -0.34 10.69
C GLU A 52 1.29 -1.76 11.09
N TYR A 53 2.06 -2.47 11.90
CA TYR A 53 1.85 -3.88 12.25
C TYR A 53 1.16 -4.07 13.61
N SER A 54 0.77 -2.98 14.27
CA SER A 54 0.30 -2.99 15.66
C SER A 54 -0.95 -3.86 15.85
N ALA A 55 -1.86 -3.86 14.88
CA ALA A 55 -3.10 -4.66 14.90
C ALA A 55 -2.87 -6.18 14.71
N ASN A 56 -1.65 -6.63 14.40
CA ASN A 56 -1.40 -8.06 14.18
C ASN A 56 -1.62 -8.89 15.46
N GLN A 57 -1.29 -8.34 16.63
CA GLN A 57 -1.46 -9.06 17.90
C GLN A 57 -2.94 -9.25 18.24
N ASP A 58 -3.78 -8.25 18.01
CA ASP A 58 -5.22 -8.36 18.24
C ASP A 58 -5.85 -9.49 17.39
N PHE A 59 -5.39 -9.64 16.15
CA PHE A 59 -5.83 -10.76 15.29
C PHE A 59 -5.32 -12.11 15.80
N LEU A 60 -4.03 -12.21 16.14
CA LEU A 60 -3.43 -13.44 16.66
C LEU A 60 -4.01 -13.88 18.01
N ALA A 61 -4.42 -12.92 18.84
CA ALA A 61 -5.11 -13.14 20.11
C ALA A 61 -6.58 -13.53 19.93
N GLY A 62 -7.12 -13.46 18.71
CA GLY A 62 -8.52 -13.75 18.40
C GLY A 62 -9.49 -12.66 18.84
N GLU A 63 -9.01 -11.43 19.11
CA GLU A 63 -9.83 -10.30 19.51
C GLU A 63 -10.57 -9.68 18.31
N VAL A 64 -10.01 -9.81 17.10
CA VAL A 64 -10.65 -9.41 15.84
C VAL A 64 -10.74 -10.58 14.87
N ALA A 65 -11.88 -10.70 14.17
CA ALA A 65 -12.11 -11.80 13.23
C ALA A 65 -11.46 -11.58 11.84
N MET A 66 -11.15 -10.34 11.49
CA MET A 66 -10.55 -9.96 10.21
C MET A 66 -9.48 -8.90 10.43
N LEU A 67 -8.43 -8.95 9.61
CA LEU A 67 -7.30 -8.03 9.64
C LEU A 67 -6.99 -7.53 8.23
N ILE A 68 -6.93 -6.21 8.04
CA ILE A 68 -6.40 -5.59 6.82
C ILE A 68 -4.92 -5.30 7.07
N GLN A 69 -4.03 -6.08 6.44
CA GLN A 69 -2.59 -5.97 6.66
C GLN A 69 -1.80 -6.21 5.37
N SER A 70 -0.56 -5.73 5.37
CA SER A 70 0.46 -6.04 4.36
C SER A 70 0.64 -7.54 4.17
N THR A 71 0.77 -7.96 2.92
CA THR A 71 1.08 -9.34 2.54
C THR A 71 2.44 -9.79 3.09
N SER A 72 3.32 -8.86 3.46
CA SER A 72 4.60 -9.15 4.12
C SER A 72 4.45 -9.72 5.53
N SER A 73 3.26 -9.62 6.14
CA SER A 73 2.96 -10.25 7.43
C SER A 73 2.36 -11.65 7.29
N LEU A 74 2.07 -12.10 6.06
CA LEU A 74 1.25 -13.31 5.87
C LEU A 74 1.95 -14.56 6.43
N SER A 75 3.23 -14.78 6.11
CA SER A 75 3.97 -15.93 6.61
C SER A 75 4.02 -15.96 8.13
N SER A 76 4.37 -14.84 8.78
CA SER A 76 4.44 -14.77 10.24
C SER A 76 3.08 -14.91 10.92
N ILE A 77 2.01 -14.39 10.32
CA ILE A 77 0.64 -14.57 10.83
C ILE A 77 0.22 -16.05 10.74
N ILE A 78 0.43 -16.71 9.60
CA ILE A 78 0.09 -18.14 9.43
C ILE A 78 0.88 -19.00 10.41
N GLU A 79 2.16 -18.72 10.61
CA GLU A 79 3.02 -19.47 11.54
C GLU A 79 2.64 -19.25 13.01
N SER A 80 2.14 -18.06 13.36
CA SER A 80 1.85 -17.68 14.75
C SER A 80 0.39 -17.93 15.16
N ALA A 81 -0.53 -18.06 14.21
CA ALA A 81 -1.95 -18.24 14.51
C ALA A 81 -2.25 -19.68 14.96
N ASP A 82 -2.99 -19.81 16.07
CA ASP A 82 -3.51 -21.09 16.56
C ASP A 82 -4.84 -21.51 15.88
N PHE A 83 -5.20 -20.84 14.79
CA PHE A 83 -6.42 -21.04 14.02
C PHE A 83 -6.15 -20.99 12.51
N GLU A 84 -7.09 -21.48 11.71
CA GLU A 84 -6.96 -21.43 10.25
C GLU A 84 -7.10 -19.98 9.74
N VAL A 85 -6.07 -19.51 9.04
CA VAL A 85 -6.05 -18.19 8.41
C VAL A 85 -6.48 -18.29 6.95
N GLY A 86 -7.39 -17.42 6.52
CA GLY A 86 -7.78 -17.25 5.11
C GLY A 86 -7.47 -15.84 4.61
N THR A 87 -7.30 -15.67 3.29
CA THR A 87 -7.13 -14.35 2.67
C THR A 87 -8.21 -14.07 1.62
N THR A 88 -8.60 -12.81 1.50
CA THR A 88 -9.56 -12.33 0.49
C THR A 88 -9.17 -10.95 -0.02
N PHE A 89 -9.85 -10.47 -1.07
CA PHE A 89 -9.62 -9.11 -1.60
C PHE A 89 -10.05 -8.06 -0.58
N LEU A 90 -9.43 -6.88 -0.67
CA LEU A 90 -9.85 -5.70 0.04
C LEU A 90 -11.34 -5.43 -0.25
N PRO A 91 -12.11 -5.01 0.77
CA PRO A 91 -13.50 -4.62 0.57
C PRO A 91 -13.59 -3.41 -0.35
N ARG A 92 -14.68 -3.35 -1.11
CA ARG A 92 -14.99 -2.25 -2.05
C ARG A 92 -16.26 -1.54 -1.62
N ILE A 93 -16.29 -0.24 -1.88
CA ILE A 93 -17.49 0.56 -1.83
C ILE A 93 -18.11 0.55 -3.22
N GLU A 94 -19.40 0.21 -3.28
CA GLU A 94 -20.16 0.12 -4.53
C GLU A 94 -20.35 1.50 -5.18
N GLY A 95 -20.70 1.50 -6.48
CA GLY A 95 -20.97 2.74 -7.22
C GLY A 95 -19.74 3.49 -7.74
N TYR A 96 -18.52 2.98 -7.50
CA TYR A 96 -17.27 3.56 -8.00
C TYR A 96 -16.58 2.66 -9.04
N GLY A 97 -15.73 3.27 -9.87
CA GLY A 97 -14.99 2.56 -10.91
C GLY A 97 -14.04 1.49 -10.34
N ILE A 98 -13.77 0.46 -11.14
CA ILE A 98 -12.78 -0.57 -10.80
C ILE A 98 -11.40 -0.04 -11.18
N GLY A 99 -10.54 0.14 -10.17
CA GLY A 99 -9.14 0.50 -10.37
C GLY A 99 -8.23 -0.68 -10.03
N ASN A 100 -7.12 -0.43 -9.33
CA ASN A 100 -6.16 -1.46 -8.96
C ASN A 100 -5.69 -1.30 -7.50
N SER A 101 -5.28 -2.40 -6.87
CA SER A 101 -4.49 -2.34 -5.64
C SER A 101 -3.06 -1.96 -5.99
N VAL A 102 -2.51 -0.97 -5.29
CA VAL A 102 -1.17 -0.45 -5.57
C VAL A 102 -0.14 -1.17 -4.70
N ILE A 103 1.03 -1.43 -5.28
CA ILE A 103 2.12 -2.04 -4.54
C ILE A 103 2.71 -1.05 -3.53
N GLY A 104 3.02 -1.55 -2.33
CA GLY A 104 3.87 -0.88 -1.36
C GLY A 104 5.28 -1.49 -1.33
N GLY A 105 5.95 -1.37 -0.19
CA GLY A 105 7.31 -1.90 0.00
C GLY A 105 8.39 -0.88 -0.35
N ALA A 106 9.55 -1.38 -0.76
CA ALA A 106 10.74 -0.58 -1.04
C ALA A 106 11.31 -0.92 -2.42
N SER A 107 12.19 -0.04 -2.91
CA SER A 107 13.00 -0.25 -4.11
C SER A 107 14.47 0.00 -3.77
N LEU A 108 15.37 -0.63 -4.53
CA LEU A 108 16.82 -0.43 -4.40
C LEU A 108 17.27 0.63 -5.43
N TRP A 109 17.97 1.65 -4.95
CA TRP A 109 18.54 2.72 -5.78
C TRP A 109 20.06 2.69 -5.73
N VAL A 110 20.69 3.09 -6.83
CA VAL A 110 22.15 3.18 -6.94
C VAL A 110 22.55 4.65 -6.85
N MET A 111 23.40 4.97 -5.87
CA MET A 111 23.89 6.34 -5.67
C MET A 111 24.91 6.72 -6.75
N GLN A 112 25.03 8.02 -7.03
CA GLN A 112 26.09 8.53 -7.90
C GLN A 112 27.42 8.67 -7.14
N GLY A 113 28.53 8.86 -7.87
CA GLY A 113 29.84 9.15 -7.29
C GLY A 113 30.73 7.93 -7.01
N HIS A 114 30.35 6.76 -7.50
CA HIS A 114 31.14 5.53 -7.38
C HIS A 114 31.95 5.22 -8.64
N SER A 115 32.93 4.33 -8.50
CA SER A 115 33.78 3.84 -9.59
C SER A 115 33.06 2.86 -10.50
N ASP A 116 33.54 2.70 -11.74
CA ASP A 116 33.02 1.72 -12.70
C ASP A 116 33.05 0.28 -12.15
N GLN A 117 34.06 -0.04 -11.34
CA GLN A 117 34.18 -1.34 -10.69
C GLN A 117 33.08 -1.57 -9.64
N GLU A 118 32.74 -0.56 -8.85
CA GLU A 118 31.64 -0.63 -7.88
C GLU A 118 30.29 -0.77 -8.59
N TYR A 119 30.06 0.01 -9.65
CA TYR A 119 28.84 -0.13 -10.45
C TYR A 119 28.73 -1.52 -11.10
N ALA A 120 29.83 -2.09 -11.58
CA ALA A 120 29.84 -3.46 -12.10
C ALA A 120 29.47 -4.47 -11.01
N ALA A 121 29.95 -4.31 -9.78
CA ALA A 121 29.58 -5.17 -8.66
C ALA A 121 28.10 -5.04 -8.28
N VAL A 122 27.55 -3.81 -8.28
CA VAL A 122 26.11 -3.57 -8.05
C VAL A 122 25.27 -4.26 -9.11
N VAL A 123 25.68 -4.23 -10.38
CA VAL A 123 24.99 -4.96 -11.47
C VAL A 123 24.97 -6.46 -11.20
N GLU A 124 26.08 -7.07 -10.80
CA GLU A 124 26.13 -8.50 -10.47
C GLU A 124 25.25 -8.83 -9.25
N PHE A 125 25.20 -7.95 -8.25
CA PHE A 125 24.31 -8.11 -7.10
C PHE A 125 22.83 -8.05 -7.49
N PHE A 126 22.42 -7.10 -8.34
CA PHE A 126 21.05 -7.00 -8.83
C PHE A 126 20.66 -8.19 -9.72
N LYS A 127 21.59 -8.73 -10.50
CA LYS A 127 21.36 -9.99 -11.24
C LYS A 127 21.11 -11.16 -10.30
N TYR A 128 21.88 -11.29 -9.23
CA TYR A 128 21.66 -12.31 -8.21
C TYR A 128 20.29 -12.18 -7.55
N LEU A 129 19.95 -10.98 -7.07
CA LEU A 129 18.64 -10.71 -6.44
C LEU A 129 17.45 -10.98 -7.38
N SER A 130 17.63 -10.69 -8.67
CA SER A 130 16.61 -10.91 -9.70
C SER A 130 16.60 -12.33 -10.26
N SER A 131 17.51 -13.21 -9.81
CA SER A 131 17.50 -14.59 -10.24
C SER A 131 16.22 -15.29 -9.75
N THR A 132 15.74 -16.25 -10.55
CA THR A 132 14.47 -16.93 -10.29
C THR A 132 14.44 -17.58 -8.91
N ASP A 133 15.50 -18.31 -8.53
CA ASP A 133 15.55 -19.01 -7.24
C ASP A 133 15.57 -18.04 -6.05
N VAL A 134 16.34 -16.95 -6.14
CA VAL A 134 16.45 -15.97 -5.04
C VAL A 134 15.14 -15.25 -4.80
N THR A 135 14.45 -14.83 -5.88
CA THR A 135 13.19 -14.12 -5.71
C THR A 135 12.03 -15.05 -5.33
N ILE A 136 12.06 -16.33 -5.74
CA ILE A 136 11.15 -17.37 -5.21
C ILE A 136 11.37 -17.55 -3.71
N GLN A 137 12.62 -17.68 -3.28
CA GLN A 137 12.96 -17.86 -1.86
C GLN A 137 12.47 -16.66 -1.05
N TRP A 138 12.77 -15.44 -1.50
CA TRP A 138 12.28 -14.20 -0.90
C TRP A 138 10.76 -14.19 -0.75
N HIS A 139 10.03 -14.57 -1.80
CA HIS A 139 8.57 -14.63 -1.76
C HIS A 139 8.06 -15.62 -0.72
N LYS A 140 8.62 -16.83 -0.68
CA LYS A 140 8.21 -17.88 0.27
C LYS A 140 8.49 -17.49 1.71
N ASP A 141 9.65 -16.88 1.96
CA ASP A 141 10.05 -16.50 3.32
C ASP A 141 9.25 -15.32 3.86
N THR A 142 8.80 -14.40 2.99
CA THR A 142 8.27 -13.11 3.43
C THR A 142 6.83 -12.82 3.05
N GLY A 143 6.30 -13.48 2.01
CA GLY A 143 5.02 -13.11 1.40
C GLY A 143 5.04 -11.89 0.47
N TYR A 144 6.20 -11.24 0.27
CA TYR A 144 6.35 -10.20 -0.77
C TYR A 144 6.23 -10.79 -2.18
N PHE A 145 5.74 -10.01 -3.14
CA PHE A 145 5.72 -10.43 -4.54
C PHE A 145 7.13 -10.79 -5.07
N PRO A 146 7.28 -11.87 -5.85
CA PRO A 146 8.48 -12.11 -6.64
C PRO A 146 8.75 -10.93 -7.56
N ALA A 147 10.02 -10.52 -7.66
CA ALA A 147 10.46 -9.40 -8.46
C ALA A 147 10.43 -9.69 -9.97
N THR A 148 10.21 -10.95 -10.39
CA THR A 148 10.26 -11.35 -11.80
C THR A 148 9.09 -12.26 -12.20
N ASN A 149 8.63 -12.09 -13.45
CA ASN A 149 7.60 -12.95 -14.04
C ASN A 149 8.05 -14.41 -14.16
N ALA A 150 9.36 -14.67 -14.33
CA ALA A 150 9.91 -16.02 -14.39
C ALA A 150 9.70 -16.79 -13.07
N ALA A 151 9.88 -16.11 -11.93
CA ALA A 151 9.59 -16.67 -10.63
C ALA A 151 8.10 -16.93 -10.41
N VAL A 152 7.24 -15.99 -10.80
CA VAL A 152 5.77 -16.19 -10.74
C VAL A 152 5.38 -17.42 -11.56
N LYS A 153 5.87 -17.53 -12.79
CA LYS A 153 5.61 -18.69 -13.65
C LYS A 153 6.08 -19.99 -13.00
N THR A 154 7.30 -19.99 -12.45
CA THR A 154 7.87 -21.18 -11.80
C THR A 154 7.07 -21.59 -10.57
N LEU A 155 6.58 -20.64 -9.75
CA LEU A 155 5.68 -20.92 -8.63
C LEU A 155 4.35 -21.52 -9.09
N MET A 156 3.78 -21.03 -10.19
CA MET A 156 2.57 -21.57 -10.79
C MET A 156 2.76 -22.98 -11.35
N ASP A 157 3.80 -23.18 -12.17
CA ASP A 157 4.11 -24.48 -12.80
C ASP A 157 4.38 -25.57 -11.74
N ASN A 158 4.97 -25.19 -10.61
CA ASN A 158 5.25 -26.09 -9.50
C ASN A 158 4.10 -26.21 -8.49
N HIS A 159 2.90 -25.73 -8.83
CA HIS A 159 1.69 -25.82 -8.00
C HIS A 159 1.76 -25.13 -6.64
N TRP A 160 2.74 -24.24 -6.42
CA TRP A 160 2.97 -23.65 -5.09
C TRP A 160 1.77 -22.85 -4.59
N PHE A 161 1.10 -22.10 -5.47
CA PHE A 161 -0.11 -21.35 -5.11
C PHE A 161 -1.33 -22.23 -4.84
N SER A 162 -1.38 -23.45 -5.38
CA SER A 162 -2.44 -24.41 -5.06
C SER A 162 -2.23 -24.97 -3.65
N ASP A 163 -0.98 -25.23 -3.27
CA ASP A 163 -0.62 -25.70 -1.93
C ASP A 163 -0.66 -24.57 -0.88
N ASN A 164 -0.48 -23.32 -1.31
CA ASN A 164 -0.40 -22.13 -0.45
C ASN A 164 -1.40 -21.05 -0.93
N PRO A 165 -2.72 -21.33 -0.90
CA PRO A 165 -3.74 -20.48 -1.52
C PRO A 165 -3.80 -19.06 -0.93
N ASN A 166 -3.41 -18.89 0.33
CA ASN A 166 -3.41 -17.59 1.00
C ASN A 166 -2.49 -16.56 0.32
N TYR A 167 -1.42 -17.01 -0.34
CA TYR A 167 -0.48 -16.13 -1.04
C TYR A 167 -0.98 -15.73 -2.42
N LEU A 168 -1.94 -16.46 -3.01
CA LEU A 168 -2.45 -16.20 -4.35
C LEU A 168 -3.35 -14.96 -4.41
N THR A 169 -4.13 -14.72 -3.35
CA THR A 169 -5.11 -13.62 -3.26
C THR A 169 -4.53 -12.26 -3.63
N ALA A 170 -3.34 -11.94 -3.12
CA ALA A 170 -2.70 -10.65 -3.41
C ALA A 170 -2.32 -10.49 -4.88
N PHE A 171 -1.87 -11.56 -5.54
CA PHE A 171 -1.59 -11.57 -6.98
C PHE A 171 -2.86 -11.33 -7.77
N LEU A 172 -3.91 -12.09 -7.46
CA LEU A 172 -5.18 -11.94 -8.16
C LEU A 172 -5.73 -10.52 -7.99
N GLN A 173 -5.58 -9.92 -6.81
CA GLN A 173 -6.03 -8.56 -6.58
C GLN A 173 -5.27 -7.54 -7.44
N VAL A 174 -3.94 -7.61 -7.51
CA VAL A 174 -3.13 -6.67 -8.32
C VAL A 174 -3.31 -6.92 -9.83
N LEU A 175 -3.46 -8.18 -10.25
CA LEU A 175 -3.60 -8.56 -11.65
C LEU A 175 -5.02 -8.36 -12.22
N SER A 176 -6.03 -8.35 -11.35
CA SER A 176 -7.42 -8.10 -11.75
C SER A 176 -7.75 -6.62 -11.95
N GLY A 177 -6.87 -5.72 -11.51
CA GLY A 177 -7.13 -4.29 -11.56
C GLY A 177 -6.97 -3.66 -12.95
N VAL A 178 -7.58 -2.48 -13.10
CA VAL A 178 -7.51 -1.69 -14.34
C VAL A 178 -6.29 -0.76 -14.30
N GLN A 179 -5.57 -0.67 -15.42
CA GLN A 179 -4.49 0.30 -15.60
C GLN A 179 -5.08 1.67 -15.93
N SER A 180 -4.87 2.63 -15.03
CA SER A 180 -5.26 4.03 -15.22
C SER A 180 -4.34 4.94 -14.41
N PRO A 181 -4.25 6.24 -14.73
CA PRO A 181 -3.50 7.19 -13.90
C PRO A 181 -3.85 7.10 -12.41
N ALA A 182 -5.14 6.99 -12.09
CA ALA A 182 -5.64 6.86 -10.72
C ALA A 182 -5.22 5.54 -10.04
N ALA A 183 -5.14 4.45 -10.81
CA ALA A 183 -4.89 3.10 -10.29
C ALA A 183 -3.41 2.71 -10.22
N ASN A 184 -2.50 3.50 -10.82
CA ASN A 184 -1.08 3.17 -10.92
C ASN A 184 -0.25 3.62 -9.70
N GLY A 185 -0.90 4.11 -8.64
CA GLY A 185 -0.22 4.67 -7.49
C GLY A 185 0.38 6.05 -7.77
N VAL A 186 0.89 6.66 -6.70
CA VAL A 186 1.29 8.06 -6.69
C VAL A 186 2.80 8.21 -6.90
N LEU A 187 3.21 9.32 -7.51
CA LEU A 187 4.60 9.76 -7.62
C LEU A 187 4.69 11.20 -7.09
N LEU A 188 4.71 11.32 -5.76
CA LEU A 188 4.63 12.59 -5.06
C LEU A 188 5.93 12.90 -4.33
N GLY A 189 6.32 14.16 -4.35
CA GLY A 189 7.42 14.67 -3.54
C GLY A 189 7.13 14.53 -2.05
N ASN A 190 8.14 14.11 -1.29
CA ASN A 190 8.05 13.95 0.16
C ASN A 190 6.81 13.16 0.64
N PHE A 191 6.42 12.11 -0.09
CA PHE A 191 5.20 11.36 0.18
C PHE A 191 5.17 10.63 1.53
N VAL A 192 6.32 10.40 2.16
CA VAL A 192 6.40 9.83 3.52
C VAL A 192 5.73 10.77 4.54
N GLU A 193 5.98 12.07 4.45
CA GLU A 193 5.36 13.06 5.31
C GLU A 193 3.86 13.21 5.02
N ILE A 194 3.46 13.20 3.74
CA ILE A 194 2.05 13.21 3.35
C ILE A 194 1.30 12.00 3.94
N ARG A 195 1.93 10.83 3.98
CA ARG A 195 1.34 9.64 4.62
C ARG A 195 1.16 9.81 6.12
N ASP A 196 2.15 10.38 6.80
CA ASP A 196 2.07 10.66 8.25
C ASP A 196 0.93 11.64 8.58
N ILE A 197 0.74 12.66 7.75
CA ILE A 197 -0.38 13.61 7.83
C ILE A 197 -1.72 12.87 7.69
N VAL A 198 -1.85 11.98 6.70
CA VAL A 198 -3.07 11.18 6.49
C VAL A 198 -3.33 10.22 7.64
N ASP A 199 -2.30 9.52 8.13
CA ASP A 199 -2.43 8.59 9.26
C ASP A 199 -2.95 9.34 10.50
N THR A 200 -2.41 10.53 10.76
CA THR A 200 -2.85 11.40 11.87
C THR A 200 -4.30 11.83 11.70
N ALA A 201 -4.74 12.18 10.49
CA ALA A 201 -6.12 12.56 10.23
C ALA A 201 -7.10 11.40 10.44
N VAL A 202 -6.72 10.18 10.04
CA VAL A 202 -7.51 8.98 10.30
C VAL A 202 -7.61 8.71 11.81
N GLU A 203 -6.52 8.85 12.56
CA GLU A 203 -6.50 8.71 14.02
C GLU A 203 -7.38 9.76 14.72
N GLU A 204 -7.31 11.02 14.31
CA GLU A 204 -8.15 12.10 14.83
C GLU A 204 -9.64 11.81 14.59
N ALA A 205 -9.99 11.28 13.41
CA ALA A 205 -11.36 10.91 13.07
C ALA A 205 -11.85 9.68 13.85
N PHE A 206 -11.01 8.65 14.02
CA PHE A 206 -11.38 7.43 14.75
C PHE A 206 -11.52 7.66 16.26
N THR A 207 -10.78 8.61 16.82
CA THR A 207 -10.84 8.96 18.25
C THR A 207 -11.89 10.04 18.56
N GLY A 208 -12.58 10.57 17.54
CA GLY A 208 -13.57 11.63 17.70
C GLY A 208 -12.99 13.00 18.04
N VAL A 209 -11.67 13.18 17.90
CA VAL A 209 -11.00 14.49 18.08
C VAL A 209 -11.43 15.48 17.01
N SER A 210 -11.73 15.00 15.80
CA SER A 210 -12.28 15.78 14.70
C SER A 210 -13.27 14.94 13.91
N SER A 211 -14.24 15.58 13.26
CA SER A 211 -15.05 14.87 12.26
C SER A 211 -14.17 14.42 11.08
N ALA A 212 -14.61 13.39 10.34
CA ALA A 212 -13.90 12.92 9.14
C ALA A 212 -13.65 14.07 8.13
N ASP A 213 -14.63 14.95 7.96
CA ASP A 213 -14.53 16.10 7.07
C ASP A 213 -13.48 17.11 7.54
N GLU A 214 -13.48 17.47 8.82
CA GLU A 214 -12.51 18.41 9.40
C GLU A 214 -11.09 17.85 9.33
N ALA A 215 -10.91 16.59 9.72
CA ALA A 215 -9.61 15.92 9.71
C ALA A 215 -9.03 15.87 8.29
N LEU A 216 -9.84 15.48 7.30
CA LEU A 216 -9.38 15.42 5.90
C LEU A 216 -9.13 16.80 5.28
N ASN A 217 -9.97 17.81 5.57
CA ASN A 217 -9.72 19.17 5.08
C ASN A 217 -8.39 19.73 5.61
N LYS A 218 -8.08 19.46 6.89
CA LYS A 218 -6.81 19.85 7.50
C LYS A 218 -5.64 19.10 6.87
N ALA A 219 -5.78 17.78 6.69
CA ALA A 219 -4.77 16.94 6.06
C ALA A 219 -4.46 17.36 4.61
N ASP A 220 -5.49 17.72 3.85
CA ASP A 220 -5.40 18.22 2.47
C ASP A 220 -4.50 19.46 2.39
N GLN A 221 -4.79 20.48 3.21
CA GLN A 221 -4.02 21.72 3.27
C GLN A 221 -2.55 21.49 3.68
N GLN A 222 -2.31 20.59 4.64
CA GLN A 222 -0.96 20.24 5.08
C GLN A 222 -0.20 19.49 3.98
N ALA A 223 -0.84 18.52 3.34
CA ALA A 223 -0.22 17.76 2.25
C ALA A 223 0.08 18.64 1.03
N ASP A 224 -0.81 19.57 0.68
CA ASP A 224 -0.59 20.54 -0.39
C ASP A 224 0.61 21.45 -0.10
N SER A 225 0.77 21.87 1.16
CA SER A 225 1.92 22.66 1.60
C SER A 225 3.22 21.86 1.43
N VAL A 226 3.23 20.57 1.80
CA VAL A 226 4.39 19.67 1.58
C VAL A 226 4.73 19.54 0.08
N LEU A 227 3.73 19.44 -0.79
CA LEU A 227 3.93 19.36 -2.24
C LEU A 227 4.48 20.67 -2.83
N GLN A 228 4.03 21.82 -2.31
CA GLN A 228 4.52 23.13 -2.70
C GLN A 228 5.98 23.31 -2.29
N ASP A 229 6.30 23.07 -1.02
CA ASP A 229 7.68 23.13 -0.50
C ASP A 229 8.62 22.23 -1.31
N TYR A 230 8.18 21.00 -1.61
CA TYR A 230 8.94 20.09 -2.46
C TYR A 230 9.18 20.68 -3.86
N THR A 231 8.16 21.28 -4.48
CA THR A 231 8.27 21.83 -5.83
C THR A 231 9.24 23.01 -5.88
N GLU A 232 9.21 23.89 -4.88
CA GLU A 232 10.10 25.04 -4.76
C GLU A 232 11.59 24.65 -4.65
N LEU A 233 11.90 23.47 -4.08
CA LEU A 233 13.28 22.97 -4.02
C LEU A 233 13.89 22.68 -5.41
N PHE A 234 13.08 22.42 -6.43
CA PHE A 234 13.54 22.00 -7.76
C PHE A 234 13.23 22.98 -8.88
N ASP A 235 12.55 24.09 -8.57
CA ASP A 235 12.25 25.16 -9.53
C ASP A 235 13.25 26.35 -9.42
N ASN A 236 14.26 26.22 -8.55
CA ASN A 236 15.46 27.09 -8.45
C ASN A 236 16.61 26.58 -9.32
#